data_AF-A0A173LPX4-F1
#
_entry.id   AF-A0A173LPX4-F1
#
_cell.length_a   1.000
_cell.length_b   1.000
_cell.length_c   1.000
_cell.angle_alpha   90.00
_cell.angle_beta   90.00
_cell.angle_gamma   90.00
#
_symmetry.space_group_name_H-M   'P 1'
#
loop_
_entity.id
_entity.type
_entity.pdbx_description
1 polymer ?
#
loop_
_entity_poly.entity_id
_entity_poly.type
_entity_poly.pdbx_seq_one_letter_code
_entity_poly.pdbx_strand_id
1 'polypeptide(L)'
;MAGGRGLGHILERNLRLDLTVVVNHWLTHSVNLWLTTAMDEIAKAQRAVDRAREQLTATVREARSNGRTWAEIGDELGMSRQAAFKRFGEVTNPANGQKITGGSMTVAQIQQFTEKVFDHIGAGELDELEQLIHPDARKELSQEVIAETWAKVLSEIGGKESYEDTHVVVPAGDRIEDGDSVLGTVVGVTTVNCEAGEVMGRVAVDEKQRIVGLLIVPTDHSPLPF
;
A
#
# COMPACT_ATOMS: atom_id res chain seq x y z
N MET A 1 -38.35 21.01 -77.29
CA MET A 1 -37.75 22.34 -77.48
C MET A 1 -36.96 22.69 -76.23
N ALA A 2 -35.76 23.26 -76.45
CA ALA A 2 -34.81 23.94 -75.55
C ALA A 2 -35.06 23.91 -74.03
N GLY A 3 -34.07 23.68 -73.16
CA GLY A 3 -32.63 23.85 -73.27
C GLY A 3 -32.11 24.24 -71.87
N GLY A 4 -30.88 23.87 -71.52
CA GLY A 4 -30.31 24.24 -70.23
C GLY A 4 -28.97 23.58 -69.97
N ARG A 5 -27.91 24.18 -70.52
CA ARG A 5 -26.51 23.84 -70.20
C ARG A 5 -26.09 24.55 -68.92
N GLY A 6 -25.31 23.86 -68.10
CA GLY A 6 -24.33 24.46 -67.19
C GLY A 6 -24.45 24.00 -65.76
N LEU A 7 -23.42 23.28 -65.27
CA LEU A 7 -22.55 23.68 -64.15
C LEU A 7 -21.91 22.42 -63.50
N GLY A 8 -20.60 22.51 -63.25
CA GLY A 8 -19.86 21.65 -62.31
C GLY A 8 -19.18 20.43 -62.94
N HIS A 9 -18.06 20.56 -63.66
CA HIS A 9 -16.74 20.52 -63.02
C HIS A 9 -16.78 20.60 -61.49
N ILE A 10 -16.80 19.45 -60.81
CA ILE A 10 -16.23 19.10 -59.49
C ILE A 10 -16.76 17.69 -59.19
N LEU A 11 -16.08 16.62 -59.64
CA LEU A 11 -16.49 15.25 -59.25
C LEU A 11 -15.35 14.21 -59.21
N GLU A 12 -14.08 14.63 -59.03
CA GLU A 12 -12.95 13.67 -58.95
C GLU A 12 -11.94 13.91 -57.82
N ARG A 13 -12.31 14.68 -56.79
CA ARG A 13 -11.49 14.79 -55.57
C ARG A 13 -12.38 14.75 -54.35
N ASN A 14 -12.71 13.54 -53.86
CA ASN A 14 -13.04 13.29 -52.44
C ASN A 14 -13.30 11.81 -52.06
N LEU A 15 -12.79 10.83 -52.81
CA LEU A 15 -12.97 9.39 -52.48
C LEU A 15 -11.75 8.75 -51.79
N ARG A 16 -10.84 9.55 -51.24
CA ARG A 16 -9.62 9.06 -50.56
C ARG A 16 -9.45 9.51 -49.10
N LEU A 17 -10.44 10.21 -48.54
CA LEU A 17 -10.37 10.73 -47.17
C LEU A 17 -11.19 9.94 -46.14
N ASP A 18 -11.85 8.83 -46.50
CA ASP A 18 -12.80 8.19 -45.58
C ASP A 18 -12.70 6.66 -45.45
N LEU A 19 -11.53 6.08 -45.76
CA LEU A 19 -11.23 4.71 -45.32
C LEU A 19 -10.33 4.69 -44.08
N THR A 20 -9.34 5.59 -43.99
CA THR A 20 -8.40 5.65 -42.86
C THR A 20 -9.06 6.13 -41.57
N VAL A 21 -10.04 7.04 -41.65
CA VAL A 21 -10.77 7.58 -40.48
C VAL A 21 -11.83 6.59 -39.97
N VAL A 22 -12.55 5.92 -40.89
CA VAL A 22 -13.56 4.91 -40.53
C VAL A 22 -12.92 3.67 -39.89
N VAL A 23 -11.74 3.24 -40.37
CA VAL A 23 -10.99 2.11 -39.77
C VAL A 23 -10.49 2.47 -38.36
N ASN A 24 -10.04 3.71 -38.12
CA ASN A 24 -9.62 4.14 -36.79
C ASN A 24 -10.80 4.24 -35.80
N HIS A 25 -11.96 4.74 -36.23
CA HIS A 25 -13.11 4.90 -35.33
C HIS A 25 -13.70 3.54 -34.86
N TRP A 26 -13.74 2.54 -35.75
CA TRP A 26 -14.19 1.18 -35.42
C TRP A 26 -13.19 0.40 -34.56
N LEU A 27 -11.88 0.54 -34.82
CA LEU A 27 -10.85 -0.09 -33.99
C LEU A 27 -10.78 0.54 -32.59
N THR A 28 -10.94 1.86 -32.47
CA THR A 28 -10.87 2.53 -31.15
C THR A 28 -12.10 2.24 -30.28
N HIS A 29 -13.31 2.22 -30.86
CA HIS A 29 -14.53 1.82 -30.13
C HIS A 29 -14.52 0.33 -29.74
N SER A 30 -14.03 -0.54 -30.64
CA SER A 30 -13.93 -1.96 -30.34
C SER A 30 -12.89 -2.20 -29.24
N VAL A 31 -11.67 -1.68 -29.37
CA VAL A 31 -10.61 -1.85 -28.36
C VAL A 31 -11.03 -1.27 -27.00
N ASN A 32 -11.68 -0.10 -26.94
CA ASN A 32 -12.20 0.43 -25.67
C ASN A 32 -13.28 -0.47 -25.05
N LEU A 33 -14.18 -1.06 -25.85
CA LEU A 33 -15.22 -1.96 -25.35
C LEU A 33 -14.64 -3.29 -24.84
N TRP A 34 -13.62 -3.84 -25.49
CA TRP A 34 -12.92 -5.04 -25.02
C TRP A 34 -12.08 -4.75 -23.76
N LEU A 35 -11.45 -3.58 -23.67
CA LEU A 35 -10.65 -3.18 -22.50
C LEU A 35 -11.55 -2.90 -21.28
N THR A 36 -12.69 -2.23 -21.47
CA THR A 36 -13.65 -1.99 -20.38
C THR A 36 -14.30 -3.29 -19.91
N THR A 37 -14.63 -4.20 -20.85
CA THR A 37 -15.16 -5.53 -20.51
C THR A 37 -14.13 -6.36 -19.74
N ALA A 38 -12.86 -6.37 -20.16
CA ALA A 38 -11.80 -7.08 -19.44
C ALA A 38 -11.58 -6.53 -18.02
N MET A 39 -11.57 -5.20 -17.87
CA MET A 39 -11.44 -4.54 -16.55
C MET A 39 -12.66 -4.81 -15.66
N ASP A 40 -13.87 -4.84 -16.22
CA ASP A 40 -15.08 -5.22 -15.50
C ASP A 40 -15.07 -6.68 -15.05
N GLU A 41 -14.57 -7.60 -15.89
CA GLU A 41 -14.40 -9.01 -15.51
C GLU A 41 -13.34 -9.19 -14.43
N ILE A 42 -12.22 -8.45 -14.48
CA ILE A 42 -11.23 -8.42 -13.39
C ILE A 42 -11.87 -7.92 -12.09
N ALA A 43 -12.63 -6.81 -12.14
CA ALA A 43 -13.31 -6.27 -10.96
C ALA A 43 -14.36 -7.24 -10.39
N LYS A 44 -15.08 -7.98 -11.24
CA LYS A 44 -16.01 -9.03 -10.81
C LYS A 44 -15.27 -10.20 -10.16
N ALA A 45 -14.15 -10.63 -10.74
CA ALA A 45 -13.32 -11.69 -10.20
C ALA A 45 -12.77 -11.31 -8.82
N GLN A 46 -12.26 -10.08 -8.67
CA GLN A 46 -11.77 -9.58 -7.39
C GLN A 46 -12.87 -9.58 -6.33
N ARG A 47 -14.06 -9.04 -6.63
CA ARG A 47 -15.21 -9.10 -5.71
C ARG A 47 -15.62 -10.53 -5.35
N ALA A 48 -15.44 -11.49 -6.26
CA ALA A 48 -15.72 -12.90 -5.98
C ALA A 48 -14.69 -13.49 -5.00
N VAL A 49 -13.41 -13.14 -5.16
CA VAL A 49 -12.34 -13.49 -4.22
C VAL A 49 -12.61 -12.89 -2.83
N ASP A 50 -12.99 -11.62 -2.76
CA ASP A 50 -13.27 -10.94 -1.49
C ASP A 50 -14.44 -11.60 -0.75
N ARG A 51 -15.55 -11.87 -1.46
CA ARG A 51 -16.69 -12.61 -0.89
C ARG A 51 -16.29 -14.01 -0.41
N ALA A 52 -15.43 -14.71 -1.16
CA ALA A 52 -14.96 -16.02 -0.75
C ALA A 52 -14.08 -15.95 0.51
N ARG A 53 -13.24 -14.92 0.64
CA ARG A 53 -12.41 -14.67 1.84
C ARG A 53 -13.28 -14.35 3.06
N GLU A 54 -14.28 -13.50 2.90
CA GLU A 54 -15.25 -13.17 3.95
C GLU A 54 -16.02 -14.41 4.41
N GLN A 55 -16.54 -15.19 3.46
CA GLN A 55 -17.26 -16.43 3.75
C GLN A 55 -16.37 -17.42 4.49
N LEU A 56 -15.12 -17.62 4.04
CA LEU A 56 -14.17 -18.50 4.70
C LEU A 56 -13.93 -18.06 6.16
N THR A 57 -13.75 -16.76 6.38
CA THR A 57 -13.55 -16.20 7.72
C THR A 57 -14.77 -16.43 8.62
N ALA A 58 -15.97 -16.22 8.09
CA ALA A 58 -17.22 -16.48 8.82
C ALA A 58 -17.37 -17.96 9.20
N THR A 59 -17.12 -18.86 8.25
CA THR A 59 -17.18 -20.32 8.48
C THR A 59 -16.15 -20.78 9.52
N VAL A 60 -14.93 -20.24 9.48
CA VAL A 60 -13.90 -20.55 10.50
C VAL A 60 -14.32 -20.08 11.89
N ARG A 61 -14.92 -18.88 11.99
CA ARG A 61 -15.46 -18.37 13.27
C ARG A 61 -16.59 -19.26 13.80
N GLU A 62 -17.50 -19.69 12.94
CA GLU A 62 -18.59 -20.61 13.29
C GLU A 62 -18.05 -21.97 13.76
N ALA A 63 -17.05 -22.52 13.06
CA ALA A 63 -16.38 -23.76 13.47
C ALA A 63 -15.74 -23.61 14.86
N ARG A 64 -15.11 -22.46 15.14
CA ARG A 64 -14.55 -22.14 16.46
C ARG A 64 -15.62 -22.02 17.55
N SER A 65 -16.76 -21.38 17.28
CA SER A 65 -17.87 -21.30 18.24
C SER A 65 -18.50 -22.66 18.52
N ASN A 66 -18.46 -23.57 17.55
CA ASN A 66 -18.90 -24.96 17.69
C ASN A 66 -17.82 -25.87 18.32
N GLY A 67 -16.73 -25.31 18.83
CA GLY A 67 -15.72 -26.03 19.62
C GLY A 67 -14.60 -26.69 18.82
N ARG A 68 -14.53 -26.49 17.50
CA ARG A 68 -13.41 -27.02 16.68
C ARG A 68 -12.09 -26.38 17.07
N THR A 69 -11.04 -27.19 17.11
CA THR A 69 -9.69 -26.75 17.44
C THR A 69 -8.98 -26.14 16.23
N TRP A 70 -7.95 -25.32 16.49
CA TRP A 70 -7.10 -24.78 15.42
C TRP A 70 -6.32 -25.84 14.65
N ALA A 71 -6.13 -27.03 15.24
CA ALA A 71 -5.51 -28.17 14.54
C ALA A 71 -6.47 -28.70 13.48
N GLU A 72 -7.71 -29.03 13.85
CA GLU A 72 -8.74 -29.51 12.91
C GLU A 72 -9.02 -28.51 11.79
N ILE A 73 -9.07 -27.21 12.12
CA ILE A 73 -9.25 -26.14 11.11
C ILE A 73 -8.03 -26.02 10.20
N GLY A 74 -6.81 -26.14 10.75
CA GLY A 74 -5.59 -26.13 9.96
C GLY A 74 -5.55 -27.29 8.97
N ASP A 75 -5.87 -28.50 9.44
CA ASP A 75 -5.90 -29.72 8.63
C ASP A 75 -6.90 -29.58 7.46
N GLU A 76 -8.09 -29.07 7.71
CA GLU A 76 -9.11 -28.83 6.68
C GLU A 76 -8.67 -27.79 5.63
N LEU A 77 -7.90 -26.78 6.05
CA LEU A 77 -7.39 -25.72 5.17
C LEU A 77 -6.03 -26.04 4.55
N GLY A 78 -5.48 -27.24 4.79
CA GLY A 78 -4.17 -27.64 4.30
C GLY A 78 -3.02 -26.79 4.86
N MET A 79 -3.16 -26.27 6.09
CA MET A 79 -2.14 -25.44 6.75
C MET A 79 -1.87 -25.86 8.19
N SER A 80 -0.75 -25.40 8.75
CA SER A 80 -0.43 -25.72 10.15
C SER A 80 -1.40 -25.07 11.12
N ARG A 81 -1.56 -25.68 12.31
CA ARG A 81 -2.32 -25.10 13.43
C ARG A 81 -1.93 -23.65 13.73
N GLN A 82 -0.62 -23.35 13.72
CA GLN A 82 -0.11 -22.02 14.02
C GLN A 82 -0.47 -21.02 12.91
N ALA A 83 -0.41 -21.45 11.64
CA ALA A 83 -0.84 -20.64 10.50
C ALA A 83 -2.35 -20.34 10.56
N ALA A 84 -3.17 -21.33 10.90
CA ALA A 84 -4.62 -21.14 11.09
C ALA A 84 -4.92 -20.16 12.24
N PHE A 85 -4.24 -20.29 13.38
CA PHE A 85 -4.39 -19.36 14.50
C PHE A 85 -3.96 -17.94 14.16
N LYS A 86 -2.84 -17.76 13.45
CA LYS A 86 -2.37 -16.43 13.03
C LYS A 86 -3.34 -15.76 12.06
N ARG A 87 -3.93 -16.55 11.15
CA ARG A 87 -4.81 -16.04 10.08
C ARG A 87 -6.24 -15.74 10.55
N PHE A 88 -6.77 -16.54 11.48
CA PHE A 88 -8.18 -16.47 11.87
C PHE A 88 -8.41 -16.31 13.39
N GLY A 89 -7.37 -16.45 14.20
CA GLY A 89 -7.46 -16.35 15.64
C GLY A 89 -7.64 -14.92 16.11
N GLU A 90 -8.49 -14.74 17.11
CA GLU A 90 -8.61 -13.50 17.88
C GLU A 90 -7.97 -13.74 19.25
N VAL A 91 -6.92 -13.00 19.58
CA VAL A 91 -6.32 -13.09 20.93
C VAL A 91 -7.18 -12.26 21.86
N THR A 92 -7.59 -12.82 22.99
CA THR A 92 -8.29 -12.07 24.04
C THR A 92 -7.31 -11.86 25.19
N ASN A 93 -7.19 -10.62 25.67
CA ASN A 93 -6.29 -10.29 26.76
C ASN A 93 -6.76 -10.99 28.04
N PRO A 94 -5.92 -11.86 28.65
CA PRO A 94 -6.32 -12.65 29.81
C PRO A 94 -6.54 -11.81 31.08
N ALA A 95 -6.04 -10.56 31.14
CA ALA A 95 -6.18 -9.69 32.30
C ALA A 95 -7.52 -8.93 32.32
N ASN A 96 -8.15 -8.70 31.17
CA ASN A 96 -9.35 -7.86 31.09
C ASN A 96 -10.45 -8.41 30.16
N GLY A 97 -10.24 -9.57 29.52
CA GLY A 97 -11.23 -10.21 28.66
C GLY A 97 -11.54 -9.46 27.36
N GLN A 98 -10.81 -8.38 27.05
CA GLN A 98 -11.00 -7.63 25.83
C GLN A 98 -10.31 -8.34 24.67
N LYS A 99 -10.97 -8.34 23.50
CA LYS A 99 -10.31 -8.75 22.26
C LYS A 99 -9.09 -7.84 22.06
N ILE A 100 -7.92 -8.45 21.90
CA ILE A 100 -6.74 -7.80 21.35
C ILE A 100 -7.00 -7.67 19.85
N THR A 101 -7.87 -6.73 19.50
CA THR A 101 -7.92 -6.18 18.17
C THR A 101 -6.82 -5.14 18.12
N GLY A 102 -5.66 -5.49 17.58
CA GLY A 102 -4.71 -4.48 17.13
C GLY A 102 -5.45 -3.56 16.16
N GLY A 103 -5.30 -2.24 16.33
CA GLY A 103 -6.00 -1.27 15.49
C GLY A 103 -5.72 -1.60 14.02
N SER A 104 -6.77 -1.93 13.28
CA SER A 104 -6.68 -2.20 11.85
C SER A 104 -6.31 -0.91 11.13
N MET A 105 -5.03 -0.75 10.77
CA MET A 105 -4.58 0.36 9.92
C MET A 105 -4.64 -0.07 8.46
N THR A 106 -4.97 0.87 7.58
CA THR A 106 -4.80 0.66 6.13
C THR A 106 -3.36 0.94 5.73
N VAL A 107 -2.90 0.30 4.66
CA VAL A 107 -1.59 0.56 4.04
C VAL A 107 -1.38 2.06 3.77
N ALA A 108 -2.39 2.73 3.21
CA ALA A 108 -2.34 4.17 2.93
C ALA A 108 -2.13 5.05 4.17
N GLN A 109 -2.73 4.66 5.31
CA GLN A 109 -2.51 5.39 6.57
C GLN A 109 -1.06 5.26 7.05
N ILE A 110 -0.45 4.08 6.88
CA ILE A 110 0.94 3.84 7.28
C ILE A 110 1.90 4.59 6.35
N GLN A 111 1.65 4.62 5.04
CA GLN A 111 2.43 5.41 4.08
C GLN A 111 2.43 6.90 4.46
N GLN A 112 1.25 7.48 4.66
CA GLN A 112 1.11 8.88 5.08
C GLN A 112 1.77 9.15 6.43
N PHE A 113 1.63 8.23 7.38
CA PHE A 113 2.28 8.35 8.69
C PHE A 113 3.80 8.33 8.57
N THR A 114 4.35 7.51 7.68
CA THR A 114 5.80 7.38 7.45
C THR A 114 6.38 8.67 6.90
N GLU A 115 5.78 9.23 5.85
CA GLU A 115 6.21 10.51 5.27
C GLU A 115 6.09 11.65 6.29
N LYS A 116 5.00 11.68 7.07
CA LYS A 116 4.81 12.66 8.14
C LYS A 116 5.92 12.61 9.19
N VAL A 117 6.39 11.43 9.55
CA VAL A 117 7.53 11.28 10.48
C VAL A 117 8.78 11.94 9.91
N PHE A 118 9.10 11.71 8.64
CA PHE A 118 10.25 12.34 8.00
C PHE A 118 10.06 13.84 7.75
N ASP A 119 8.83 14.32 7.60
CA ASP A 119 8.54 15.76 7.55
C ASP A 119 8.83 16.43 8.89
N HIS A 120 8.42 15.84 10.02
CA HIS A 120 8.75 16.37 11.35
C HIS A 120 10.26 16.36 11.60
N ILE A 121 10.97 15.31 11.19
CA ILE A 121 12.44 15.24 11.27
C ILE A 121 13.08 16.35 10.42
N GLY A 122 12.64 16.49 9.16
CA GLY A 122 13.15 17.46 8.21
C GLY A 122 12.91 18.92 8.63
N ALA A 123 11.76 19.19 9.26
CA ALA A 123 11.39 20.51 9.76
C ALA A 123 11.96 20.83 11.16
N GLY A 124 12.54 19.84 11.85
CA GLY A 124 13.03 19.99 13.23
C GLY A 124 11.92 20.06 14.28
N GLU A 125 10.72 19.58 13.96
CA GLU A 125 9.53 19.56 14.84
C GLU A 125 9.57 18.36 15.80
N LEU A 126 10.65 18.25 16.59
CA LEU A 126 10.94 17.07 17.40
C LEU A 126 9.99 16.87 18.58
N ASP A 127 9.37 17.93 19.07
CA ASP A 127 8.33 17.86 20.10
C ASP A 127 7.06 17.18 19.59
N GLU A 128 6.69 17.40 18.33
CA GLU A 128 5.56 16.73 17.68
C GLU A 128 5.90 15.27 17.39
N LEU A 129 7.13 15.01 16.94
CA LEU A 129 7.62 13.65 16.71
C LEU A 129 7.64 12.82 18.00
N GLU A 130 8.07 13.37 19.13
CA GLU A 130 8.13 12.66 20.42
C GLU A 130 6.75 12.15 20.87
N GLN A 131 5.68 12.91 20.57
CA GLN A 131 4.31 12.50 20.87
C GLN A 131 3.88 11.25 20.09
N LEU A 132 4.47 11.02 18.91
CA LEU A 132 4.25 9.84 18.07
C LEU A 132 5.07 8.63 18.52
N ILE A 133 6.11 8.81 19.33
CA ILE A 133 7.00 7.73 19.79
C ILE A 133 6.39 6.98 20.98
N HIS A 134 6.44 5.65 20.91
CA HIS A 134 6.04 4.77 22.00
C HIS A 134 6.82 5.12 23.28
N PRO A 135 6.19 5.23 24.46
CA PRO A 135 6.86 5.63 25.71
C PRO A 135 8.14 4.83 26.01
N ASP A 136 8.12 3.52 25.76
CA ASP A 136 9.29 2.65 25.98
C ASP A 136 10.42 2.89 24.97
N ALA A 137 10.11 3.36 23.76
CA ALA A 137 11.09 3.64 22.71
C ALA A 137 11.72 5.03 22.85
N ARG A 138 11.11 5.98 23.58
CA ARG A 138 11.62 7.37 23.73
C ARG A 138 13.02 7.46 24.34
N LYS A 139 13.42 6.46 25.12
CA LYS A 139 14.76 6.41 25.70
C LYS A 139 15.84 6.21 24.63
N GLU A 140 15.53 5.42 23.61
CA GLU A 140 16.44 5.09 22.52
C GLU A 140 16.25 6.06 21.33
N LEU A 141 15.02 6.48 21.08
CA LEU A 141 14.61 7.47 20.08
C LEU A 141 14.37 8.84 20.71
N SER A 142 15.37 9.37 21.42
CA SER A 142 15.28 10.70 22.01
C SER A 142 15.39 11.80 20.93
N GLN A 143 14.85 12.99 21.22
CA GLN A 143 14.94 14.13 20.30
C GLN A 143 16.40 14.43 19.89
N GLU A 144 17.33 14.39 20.84
CA GLU A 144 18.77 14.62 20.62
C GLU A 144 19.34 13.60 19.62
N VAL A 145 19.08 12.31 19.83
CA VAL A 145 19.58 11.23 18.94
C VAL A 145 19.02 11.38 17.53
N ILE A 146 17.74 11.72 17.39
CA ILE A 146 17.10 11.91 16.08
C ILE A 146 17.70 13.14 15.37
N ALA A 147 17.84 14.25 16.08
CA ALA A 147 18.41 15.49 15.54
C ALA A 147 19.85 15.29 15.07
N GLU A 148 20.70 14.66 15.90
CA GLU A 148 22.09 14.39 15.56
C GLU A 148 22.23 13.45 14.37
N THR A 149 21.38 12.41 14.30
CA THR A 149 21.38 11.47 13.19
C THR A 149 20.98 12.16 11.89
N TRP A 150 19.93 12.97 11.92
CA TRP A 150 19.49 13.71 10.75
C TRP A 150 20.51 14.76 10.30
N ALA A 151 21.15 15.46 11.23
CA ALA A 151 22.22 16.41 10.91
C ALA A 151 23.40 15.74 10.17
N LYS A 152 23.75 14.49 10.53
CA LYS A 152 24.76 13.71 9.80
C LYS A 152 24.30 13.41 8.36
N VAL A 153 23.06 12.97 8.18
CA VAL A 153 22.48 12.73 6.85
C VAL A 153 22.53 14.00 6.01
N LEU A 154 22.08 15.15 6.54
CA LEU A 154 22.13 16.43 5.83
C LEU A 154 23.56 16.84 5.45
N SER A 155 24.55 16.53 6.29
CA SER A 155 25.95 16.85 6.01
C SER A 155 26.55 16.01 4.87
N GLU A 156 25.98 14.83 4.60
CA GLU A 156 26.45 13.90 3.57
C GLU A 156 25.72 14.10 2.24
N ILE A 157 24.38 14.26 2.28
CA ILE A 157 23.54 14.23 1.07
C ILE A 157 22.61 15.44 0.91
N GLY A 158 22.73 16.46 1.77
CA GLY A 158 21.98 17.71 1.65
C GLY A 158 20.53 17.65 2.13
N GLY A 159 19.78 18.72 1.86
CA GLY A 159 18.39 18.89 2.29
C GLY A 159 17.41 17.89 1.67
N LYS A 160 16.34 17.53 2.39
CA LYS A 160 15.22 16.73 1.87
C LYS A 160 14.46 17.52 0.79
N GLU A 161 14.20 16.88 -0.35
CA GLU A 161 13.43 17.45 -1.46
C GLU A 161 12.08 16.74 -1.68
N SER A 162 12.04 15.40 -1.69
CA SER A 162 10.82 14.63 -1.98
C SER A 162 10.85 13.19 -1.43
N TYR A 163 9.76 12.45 -1.61
CA TYR A 163 9.65 11.02 -1.28
C TYR A 163 9.38 10.19 -2.54
N GLU A 164 9.83 8.94 -2.53
CA GLU A 164 9.58 7.95 -3.58
C GLU A 164 9.38 6.53 -2.99
N ASP A 165 8.63 5.69 -3.71
CA ASP A 165 8.30 4.29 -3.37
C ASP A 165 7.90 4.09 -1.90
N THR A 166 7.06 4.97 -1.37
CA THR A 166 6.50 4.78 -0.02
C THR A 166 5.62 3.53 -0.01
N HIS A 167 5.98 2.54 0.81
CA HIS A 167 5.26 1.27 0.91
C HIS A 167 5.31 0.69 2.32
N VAL A 168 4.58 -0.39 2.54
CA VAL A 168 4.49 -1.05 3.83
C VAL A 168 5.01 -2.47 3.70
N VAL A 169 5.82 -2.90 4.66
CA VAL A 169 6.27 -4.28 4.81
C VAL A 169 5.89 -4.80 6.19
N VAL A 170 5.76 -6.12 6.32
CA VAL A 170 5.80 -6.76 7.64
C VAL A 170 7.25 -6.74 8.15
N PRO A 171 7.51 -6.80 9.48
CA PRO A 171 8.88 -6.86 10.02
C PRO A 171 9.73 -8.04 9.53
N ALA A 172 9.11 -9.02 8.86
CA ALA A 172 9.80 -10.13 8.20
C ALA A 172 10.26 -9.81 6.76
N GLY A 173 9.95 -8.63 6.23
CA GLY A 173 10.42 -8.10 4.94
C GLY A 173 9.43 -8.16 3.78
N ASP A 174 8.32 -8.88 3.89
CA ASP A 174 7.35 -9.00 2.79
C ASP A 174 6.50 -7.73 2.64
N ARG A 175 6.38 -7.22 1.39
CA ARG A 175 5.53 -6.06 1.06
C ARG A 175 4.05 -6.40 1.22
N ILE A 176 3.30 -5.45 1.77
CA ILE A 176 1.84 -5.53 1.93
C ILE A 176 1.19 -4.77 0.77
N GLU A 177 0.25 -5.42 0.08
CA GLU A 177 -0.47 -4.83 -1.05
C GLU A 177 -1.56 -3.85 -0.59
N ASP A 178 -1.90 -2.90 -1.46
CA ASP A 178 -2.90 -1.87 -1.18
C ASP A 178 -4.28 -2.48 -0.89
N GLY A 179 -4.94 -1.96 0.15
CA GLY A 179 -6.30 -2.38 0.55
C GLY A 179 -6.35 -3.39 1.70
N ASP A 180 -5.20 -3.95 2.10
CA ASP A 180 -5.14 -4.83 3.26
C ASP A 180 -5.20 -4.04 4.57
N SER A 181 -6.04 -4.54 5.49
CA SER A 181 -6.07 -4.14 6.89
C SER A 181 -4.98 -4.90 7.64
N VAL A 182 -4.00 -4.18 8.19
CA VAL A 182 -2.84 -4.81 8.81
C VAL A 182 -3.00 -4.92 10.32
N LEU A 183 -2.62 -6.07 10.88
CA LEU A 183 -2.66 -6.40 12.30
C LEU A 183 -1.24 -6.58 12.85
N GLY A 184 -0.95 -5.92 13.97
CA GLY A 184 0.34 -5.99 14.65
C GLY A 184 1.33 -4.91 14.19
N THR A 185 2.62 -5.11 14.50
CA THR A 185 3.68 -4.17 14.10
C THR A 185 3.95 -4.28 12.60
N VAL A 186 4.03 -3.13 11.96
CA VAL A 186 4.28 -2.94 10.52
C VAL A 186 5.44 -1.99 10.34
N VAL A 187 6.09 -2.04 9.19
CA VAL A 187 7.18 -1.11 8.86
C VAL A 187 6.80 -0.34 7.60
N GLY A 188 6.65 0.97 7.75
CA GLY A 188 6.59 1.87 6.61
C GLY A 188 8.00 2.14 6.09
N VAL A 189 8.17 2.04 4.78
CA VAL A 189 9.44 2.22 4.09
C VAL A 189 9.26 3.31 3.05
N THR A 190 10.19 4.26 2.97
CA THR A 190 10.20 5.31 1.96
C THR A 190 11.63 5.58 1.51
N THR A 191 11.80 5.92 0.24
CA THR A 191 13.02 6.60 -0.23
C THR A 191 12.83 8.09 0.01
N VAL A 192 13.81 8.71 0.66
CA VAL A 192 13.88 10.15 0.89
C VAL A 192 14.91 10.72 -0.05
N ASN A 193 14.44 11.50 -1.03
CA ASN A 193 15.29 12.17 -2.02
C ASN A 193 15.84 13.45 -1.41
N CYS A 194 17.16 13.60 -1.46
CA CYS A 194 17.88 14.77 -0.98
C CYS A 194 18.70 15.41 -2.12
N GLU A 195 19.17 16.64 -1.91
CA GLU A 195 19.89 17.46 -2.91
C GLU A 195 21.06 16.74 -3.60
N ALA A 196 21.80 15.89 -2.87
CA ALA A 196 23.01 15.22 -3.34
C ALA A 196 22.95 13.69 -3.25
N GLY A 197 21.78 13.11 -3.00
CA GLY A 197 21.62 11.66 -2.89
C GLY A 197 20.25 11.23 -2.34
N GLU A 198 20.16 9.97 -1.96
CA GLU A 198 18.94 9.36 -1.43
C GLU A 198 19.26 8.51 -0.21
N VAL A 199 18.32 8.44 0.73
CA VAL A 199 18.37 7.51 1.87
C VAL A 199 17.06 6.74 1.98
N MET A 200 17.14 5.52 2.49
CA MET A 200 15.97 4.75 2.86
C MET A 200 15.60 5.05 4.31
N GLY A 201 14.37 5.52 4.50
CA GLY A 201 13.73 5.70 5.78
C GLY A 201 12.82 4.51 6.12
N ARG A 202 12.94 3.98 7.34
CA ARG A 202 12.03 2.94 7.85
C ARG A 202 11.43 3.35 9.18
N VAL A 203 10.13 3.19 9.32
CA VAL A 203 9.38 3.51 10.54
C VAL A 203 8.59 2.27 10.96
N ALA A 204 8.98 1.65 12.07
CA ALA A 204 8.22 0.56 12.66
C ALA A 204 7.10 1.13 13.54
N VAL A 205 5.87 0.70 13.30
CA VAL A 205 4.65 1.27 13.90
C VAL A 205 3.88 0.16 14.63
N ASP A 206 3.48 0.43 15.88
CA ASP A 206 2.63 -0.47 16.67
C ASP A 206 1.14 -0.40 16.26
N GLU A 207 0.34 -1.28 16.83
CA GLU A 207 -1.11 -1.35 16.60
C GLU A 207 -1.90 -0.08 17.03
N LYS A 208 -1.25 0.87 17.71
CA LYS A 208 -1.82 2.14 18.17
C LYS A 208 -1.24 3.35 17.41
N GLN A 209 -0.60 3.13 16.27
CA GLN A 209 0.04 4.17 15.46
C GLN A 209 1.19 4.88 16.18
N ARG A 210 1.94 4.17 17.02
CA ARG A 210 3.13 4.72 17.70
C ARG A 210 4.40 4.15 17.12
N ILE A 211 5.41 5.00 17.01
CA ILE A 211 6.74 4.64 16.51
C ILE A 211 7.42 3.78 17.58
N VAL A 212 7.79 2.56 17.20
CA VAL A 212 8.57 1.62 18.01
C VAL A 212 9.97 1.38 17.45
N GLY A 213 10.25 1.90 16.26
CA GLY A 213 11.57 1.87 15.64
C GLY A 213 11.66 2.88 14.50
N LEU A 214 12.85 3.46 14.32
CA LEU A 214 13.18 4.39 13.25
C LEU A 214 14.56 4.04 12.72
N LEU A 215 14.70 3.94 11.40
CA LEU A 215 15.97 3.69 10.74
C LEU A 215 16.14 4.66 9.56
N ILE A 216 17.37 5.17 9.41
CA ILE A 216 17.80 5.96 8.25
C ILE A 216 19.10 5.34 7.77
N VAL A 217 19.12 4.85 6.54
CA VAL A 217 20.26 4.11 5.96
C VAL A 217 20.47 4.45 4.49
N PRO A 218 21.68 4.26 3.95
CA PRO A 218 21.92 4.27 2.51
C PRO A 218 21.00 3.27 1.77
N THR A 219 20.59 3.59 0.54
CA THR A 219 19.68 2.74 -0.25
C THR A 219 20.29 1.40 -0.67
N ASP A 220 21.61 1.24 -0.61
CA ASP A 220 22.35 0.02 -0.91
C ASP A 220 22.63 -0.89 0.31
N HIS A 221 22.20 -0.48 1.52
CA HIS A 221 22.51 -1.22 2.74
C HIS A 221 21.62 -2.46 2.92
N SER A 222 22.23 -3.63 3.10
CA SER A 222 21.56 -4.93 3.34
C SER A 222 22.45 -5.88 4.15
N PRO A 223 21.90 -6.71 5.07
CA PRO A 223 20.50 -6.80 5.48
C PRO A 223 20.11 -5.71 6.49
N LEU A 224 18.89 -5.19 6.38
CA LEU A 224 18.37 -4.17 7.28
C LEU A 224 17.66 -4.81 8.49
N PRO A 225 17.80 -4.26 9.71
CA PRO A 225 16.96 -4.67 10.82
C PRO A 225 15.52 -4.22 10.53
N PHE A 226 14.57 -5.17 10.68
CA PHE A 226 13.11 -5.05 10.48
C PHE A 226 12.65 -4.41 9.17
#